data_AF-A0A969WU26-F1
#
_entry.id   AF-A0A969WU26-F1
#
_cell.length_a   1.000
_cell.length_b   1.000
_cell.length_c   1.000
_cell.angle_alpha   90.00
_cell.angle_beta   90.00
_cell.angle_gamma   90.00
#
_symmetry.space_group_name_H-M   'P 1'
#
loop_
_entity.id
_entity.type
_entity.pdbx_description
1 polymer ?
#
loop_
_entity_poly.entity_id
_entity_poly.type
_entity_poly.pdbx_seq_one_letter_code
_entity_poly.pdbx_strand_id
1 'polypeptide(L)'
;MRNLIVISIMLSIALSSFAQKHRNSGLYFETHATQGIVLQSNDFVRGDNREETPINDFSATDLRIGWQTTGDKAWHHAHNLPYYGIGIHSIVFSNEDEIGYPAALYFFFGAPFARKGKSSFDYEFSFGLSHNWKPYDVADNPFNVAIGSYRNAYIDGKIKYVRYLSKRVSLDAGVRVTHFS
;
A
#
# COMPACT_ATOMS: atom_id res chain seq x y z
N MET A 1 29.48 2.50 16.41
CA MET A 1 28.58 2.59 15.24
C MET A 1 27.19 2.84 15.78
N ARG A 2 26.67 4.07 15.69
CA ARG A 2 25.29 4.37 16.12
C ARG A 2 24.38 3.86 15.01
N ASN A 3 23.57 2.86 15.33
CA ASN A 3 22.46 2.44 14.47
C ASN A 3 21.48 3.62 14.39
N LEU A 4 21.64 4.45 13.35
CA LEU A 4 20.66 5.44 12.96
C LEU A 4 19.46 4.66 12.41
N ILE A 5 18.54 4.30 13.30
CA ILE A 5 17.18 3.90 12.89
C ILE A 5 16.52 5.19 12.46
N VAL A 6 16.66 5.54 11.17
CA VAL A 6 15.95 6.66 10.59
C VAL A 6 14.55 6.15 10.24
N ILE A 7 13.59 6.44 11.12
CA ILE A 7 12.18 6.19 10.87
C ILE A 7 11.72 7.27 9.89
N SER A 8 11.59 6.93 8.61
CA SER A 8 11.11 7.87 7.61
C SER A 8 9.67 7.63 7.25
N ILE A 9 8.83 8.60 7.56
CA ILE A 9 7.41 8.50 7.29
C ILE A 9 7.15 8.92 5.84
N MET A 10 7.23 7.98 4.90
CA MET A 10 6.62 8.20 3.58
C MET A 10 5.14 7.87 3.68
N LEU A 11 4.29 8.90 3.76
CA LEU A 11 2.84 8.75 3.78
C LEU A 11 2.29 9.03 2.38
N SER A 12 1.36 8.19 1.91
CA SER A 12 0.98 8.15 0.51
C SER A 12 -0.53 8.03 0.32
N ILE A 13 -1.17 8.95 -0.41
CA ILE A 13 -2.64 8.98 -0.66
C ILE A 13 -2.94 8.50 -2.07
N ALA A 14 -3.69 7.40 -2.22
CA ALA A 14 -4.15 6.86 -3.49
C ALA A 14 -5.58 7.30 -3.84
N LEU A 15 -5.93 7.46 -5.12
CA LEU A 15 -7.31 7.59 -5.60
C LEU A 15 -7.60 6.54 -6.70
N SER A 16 -8.63 5.71 -6.47
CA SER A 16 -9.20 4.64 -7.33
C SER A 16 -8.43 3.31 -7.44
N SER A 17 -9.17 2.20 -7.55
CA SER A 17 -8.69 0.81 -7.62
C SER A 17 -9.72 -0.07 -8.37
N PHE A 18 -9.26 -1.04 -9.15
CA PHE A 18 -10.10 -1.93 -9.96
C PHE A 18 -10.07 -3.36 -9.40
N ALA A 19 -11.20 -3.91 -8.95
CA ALA A 19 -11.20 -5.21 -8.26
C ALA A 19 -12.08 -6.24 -8.97
N GLN A 20 -11.56 -7.45 -9.26
CA GLN A 20 -12.36 -8.55 -9.79
C GLN A 20 -12.76 -9.54 -8.68
N LYS A 21 -13.80 -9.20 -7.89
CA LYS A 21 -14.22 -10.03 -6.74
C LYS A 21 -15.25 -11.09 -7.10
N HIS A 22 -14.99 -12.37 -6.78
CA HIS A 22 -15.97 -13.45 -6.87
C HIS A 22 -16.78 -13.57 -5.56
N ARG A 23 -18.11 -13.41 -5.62
CA ARG A 23 -18.97 -13.43 -4.41
C ARG A 23 -19.19 -14.82 -3.78
N ASN A 24 -18.83 -15.92 -4.46
CA ASN A 24 -19.31 -17.26 -4.10
C ASN A 24 -18.25 -18.40 -4.08
N SER A 25 -16.94 -18.13 -4.15
CA SER A 25 -15.92 -19.22 -4.17
C SER A 25 -14.76 -19.02 -3.20
N GLY A 26 -14.87 -18.11 -2.25
CA GLY A 26 -13.86 -17.92 -1.22
C GLY A 26 -12.53 -17.34 -1.69
N LEU A 27 -12.10 -17.49 -2.95
CA LEU A 27 -10.84 -16.99 -3.53
C LEU A 27 -11.11 -15.95 -4.64
N TYR A 28 -10.30 -14.90 -4.71
CA TYR A 28 -10.34 -13.86 -5.75
C TYR A 28 -8.94 -13.31 -6.07
N PHE A 29 -8.84 -12.63 -7.21
CA PHE A 29 -7.66 -11.89 -7.65
C PHE A 29 -7.99 -10.42 -7.86
N GLU A 30 -7.10 -9.54 -7.45
CA GLU A 30 -7.27 -8.09 -7.53
C GLU A 30 -6.01 -7.44 -8.11
N THR A 31 -6.20 -6.37 -8.88
CA THR A 31 -5.12 -5.55 -9.42
C THR A 31 -5.42 -4.08 -9.16
N HIS A 32 -4.58 -3.38 -8.42
CA HIS A 32 -4.82 -1.96 -8.13
C HIS A 32 -3.75 -1.12 -8.78
N ALA A 33 -4.15 -0.14 -9.59
CA ALA A 33 -3.27 0.94 -10.00
C ALA A 33 -3.50 2.12 -9.05
N THR A 34 -2.42 2.74 -8.58
CA THR A 34 -2.44 3.86 -7.63
C THR A 34 -1.59 4.98 -8.21
N GLN A 35 -2.15 6.18 -8.28
CA GLN A 35 -1.36 7.42 -8.31
C GLN A 35 -1.55 8.09 -6.96
N GLY A 36 -0.46 8.60 -6.37
CA GLY A 36 -0.54 9.31 -5.12
C GLY A 36 0.53 10.35 -4.91
N ILE A 37 0.44 10.98 -3.75
CA ILE A 37 1.38 12.02 -3.29
C ILE A 37 2.33 11.47 -2.24
N VAL A 38 3.54 11.99 -2.20
CA VAL A 38 4.51 11.74 -1.12
C VAL A 38 4.45 12.89 -0.12
N LEU A 39 4.18 12.57 1.15
CA LEU A 39 4.27 13.58 2.19
C LEU A 39 5.72 14.03 2.43
N GLN A 40 5.84 15.35 2.59
CA GLN A 40 7.11 16.07 2.73
C GLN A 40 7.69 15.95 4.15
N SER A 41 8.01 14.72 4.56
CA SER A 41 8.32 14.35 5.95
C SER A 41 9.78 14.54 6.38
N ASN A 42 10.71 14.68 5.44
CA ASN A 42 12.13 14.92 5.69
C ASN A 42 12.72 15.82 4.59
N ASP A 43 13.98 16.24 4.76
CA ASP A 43 14.64 17.17 3.81
C ASP A 43 14.83 16.54 2.42
N PHE A 44 15.18 15.25 2.36
CA PHE A 44 15.37 14.53 1.11
C PHE A 44 14.14 14.56 0.20
N VAL A 45 12.96 14.26 0.73
CA VAL A 45 11.72 14.32 -0.06
C VAL A 45 11.27 15.77 -0.34
N ARG A 46 11.72 16.74 0.46
CA ARG A 46 11.48 18.19 0.26
C ARG A 46 12.32 18.82 -0.84
N GLY A 47 13.30 18.08 -1.38
CA GLY A 47 14.17 18.56 -2.45
C GLY A 47 15.63 18.75 -2.04
N ASP A 48 16.02 18.39 -0.80
CA ASP A 48 17.44 18.24 -0.44
C ASP A 48 17.96 16.89 -0.95
N ASN A 49 17.98 16.77 -2.27
CA ASN A 49 18.35 15.59 -3.03
C ASN A 49 19.15 16.01 -4.26
N ARG A 50 19.75 15.04 -4.98
CA ARG A 50 20.64 15.34 -6.11
C ARG A 50 19.97 16.17 -7.20
N GLU A 51 18.68 15.97 -7.40
CA GLU A 51 17.89 16.66 -8.42
C GLU A 51 17.39 18.04 -7.96
N GLU A 52 17.63 18.44 -6.71
CA GLU A 52 17.15 19.70 -6.10
C GLU A 52 15.64 19.94 -6.27
N THR A 53 14.87 18.86 -6.39
CA THR A 53 13.42 18.91 -6.64
C THR A 53 12.63 18.09 -5.63
N PRO A 54 11.47 18.57 -5.16
CA PRO A 54 10.64 17.80 -4.25
C PRO A 54 10.16 16.48 -4.86
N ILE A 55 10.26 15.41 -4.08
CA ILE A 55 9.66 14.11 -4.38
C ILE A 55 8.24 14.18 -3.83
N ASN A 56 7.28 14.53 -4.69
CA ASN A 56 5.91 14.85 -4.29
C ASN A 56 4.87 13.84 -4.79
N ASP A 57 5.24 12.91 -5.67
CA ASP A 57 4.33 11.95 -6.26
C ASP A 57 4.95 10.55 -6.44
N PHE A 58 4.07 9.57 -6.63
CA PHE A 58 4.43 8.21 -6.98
C PHE A 58 3.30 7.53 -7.75
N SER A 59 3.67 6.58 -8.59
CA SER A 59 2.79 5.58 -9.17
C SER A 59 3.05 4.22 -8.51
N ALA A 60 2.00 3.42 -8.32
CA ALA A 60 2.16 2.07 -7.81
C ALA A 60 1.15 1.09 -8.41
N THR A 61 1.53 -0.18 -8.42
CA THR A 61 0.65 -1.29 -8.80
C THR A 61 0.64 -2.35 -7.69
N ASP A 62 -0.55 -2.84 -7.34
CA ASP A 62 -0.72 -4.01 -6.49
C ASP A 62 -1.25 -5.19 -7.29
N LEU A 63 -0.66 -6.37 -7.11
CA LEU A 63 -1.21 -7.66 -7.54
C LEU A 63 -1.54 -8.48 -6.31
N ARG A 64 -2.80 -8.92 -6.19
CA ARG A 64 -3.31 -9.52 -4.96
C ARG A 64 -4.06 -10.81 -5.23
N ILE A 65 -3.87 -11.76 -4.33
CA ILE A 65 -4.71 -12.95 -4.19
C ILE A 65 -5.34 -12.90 -2.80
N GLY A 66 -6.66 -13.06 -2.74
CA GLY A 66 -7.40 -12.86 -1.50
C GLY A 66 -8.52 -13.84 -1.31
N TRP A 67 -8.95 -13.95 -0.06
CA TRP A 67 -10.06 -14.79 0.35
C TRP A 67 -11.18 -13.99 0.97
N GLN A 68 -12.41 -14.25 0.52
CA GLN A 68 -13.63 -13.73 1.12
C GLN A 68 -14.18 -14.75 2.10
N THR A 69 -14.37 -14.35 3.36
CA THR A 69 -14.99 -15.22 4.36
C THR A 69 -16.47 -15.49 4.04
N THR A 70 -16.92 -16.69 4.41
CA THR A 70 -18.23 -17.28 4.08
C THR A 70 -19.27 -17.18 5.20
N GLY A 71 -18.85 -16.88 6.43
CA GLY A 71 -19.72 -16.90 7.61
C GLY A 71 -19.61 -18.17 8.48
N ASP A 72 -18.85 -19.18 8.05
CA ASP A 72 -18.82 -20.47 8.77
C ASP A 72 -18.15 -20.44 10.17
N LYS A 73 -17.61 -19.30 10.60
CA LYS A 73 -16.90 -19.13 11.87
C LYS A 73 -17.43 -17.89 12.59
N ALA A 74 -17.49 -17.93 13.92
CA ALA A 74 -17.99 -16.82 14.74
C ALA A 74 -17.30 -15.48 14.44
N TRP A 75 -15.97 -15.49 14.26
CA TRP A 75 -15.20 -14.28 13.94
C TRP A 75 -15.55 -13.69 12.56
N HIS A 76 -16.05 -14.49 11.61
CA HIS A 76 -16.54 -13.95 10.34
C HIS A 76 -17.70 -12.99 10.60
N HIS A 77 -18.65 -13.37 11.46
CA HIS A 77 -19.78 -12.51 11.80
C HIS A 77 -19.38 -11.32 12.67
N ALA A 78 -18.45 -11.52 13.61
CA ALA A 78 -17.95 -10.45 14.47
C ALA A 78 -17.33 -9.28 13.67
N HIS A 79 -16.75 -9.57 12.51
CA HIS A 79 -16.14 -8.58 11.60
C HIS A 79 -16.95 -8.40 10.30
N ASN A 80 -18.25 -8.73 10.29
CA ASN A 80 -19.15 -8.51 9.15
C ASN A 80 -18.64 -9.10 7.81
N LEU A 81 -18.17 -10.35 7.87
CA LEU A 81 -17.61 -11.14 6.78
C LEU A 81 -16.38 -10.44 6.15
N PRO A 82 -15.25 -10.38 6.87
CA PRO A 82 -14.02 -9.77 6.38
C PRO A 82 -13.41 -10.55 5.21
N TYR A 83 -12.36 -10.01 4.63
CA TYR A 83 -11.52 -10.64 3.62
C TYR A 83 -10.05 -10.44 3.98
N TYR A 84 -9.18 -11.31 3.50
CA TYR A 84 -7.75 -11.25 3.77
C TYR A 84 -6.95 -11.94 2.67
N GLY A 85 -5.66 -11.72 2.60
CA GLY A 85 -4.85 -12.34 1.56
C GLY A 85 -3.43 -11.82 1.52
N ILE A 86 -2.75 -12.07 0.41
CA ILE A 86 -1.39 -11.63 0.17
C ILE A 86 -1.32 -10.82 -1.12
N GLY A 87 -0.43 -9.84 -1.15
CA GLY A 87 -0.22 -8.97 -2.28
C GLY A 87 1.23 -8.62 -2.50
N ILE A 88 1.54 -8.24 -3.73
CA ILE A 88 2.79 -7.62 -4.12
C ILE A 88 2.47 -6.17 -4.52
N HIS A 89 3.19 -5.21 -3.95
CA HIS A 89 3.07 -3.79 -4.23
C HIS A 89 4.37 -3.30 -4.87
N SER A 90 4.31 -2.76 -6.09
CA SER A 90 5.47 -2.18 -6.78
C SER A 90 5.28 -0.68 -6.93
N ILE A 91 6.32 0.10 -6.63
CA ILE A 91 6.26 1.56 -6.58
C ILE A 91 7.30 2.17 -7.51
N VAL A 92 6.92 3.26 -8.16
CA VAL A 92 7.79 4.15 -8.93
C VAL A 92 7.63 5.56 -8.36
N PHE A 93 8.72 6.13 -7.85
CA PHE A 93 8.79 7.51 -7.37
C PHE A 93 9.34 8.41 -8.48
N SER A 94 9.11 9.72 -8.38
CA SER A 94 9.71 10.69 -9.30
C SER A 94 11.25 10.73 -9.26
N ASN A 95 11.86 10.35 -8.13
CA ASN A 95 13.32 10.25 -7.96
C ASN A 95 13.74 8.78 -7.72
N GLU A 96 13.65 7.98 -8.77
CA GLU A 96 14.06 6.57 -8.80
C GLU A 96 15.58 6.36 -8.67
N ASP A 97 16.38 7.38 -9.01
CA ASP A 97 17.84 7.30 -8.96
C ASP A 97 18.37 7.27 -7.53
N GLU A 98 17.73 7.97 -6.59
CA GLU A 98 18.14 7.99 -5.18
C GLU A 98 17.28 7.10 -4.28
N ILE A 99 16.00 6.87 -4.62
CA ILE A 99 15.09 5.99 -3.85
C ILE A 99 15.13 4.53 -4.31
N GLY A 100 15.32 4.29 -5.61
CA GLY A 100 15.18 2.98 -6.24
C GLY A 100 13.75 2.65 -6.69
N TYR A 101 13.51 1.37 -6.97
CA TYR A 101 12.21 0.82 -7.42
C TYR A 101 11.68 -0.19 -6.41
N PRO A 102 11.16 0.27 -5.27
CA PRO A 102 10.84 -0.64 -4.20
C PRO A 102 9.62 -1.49 -4.53
N ALA A 103 9.66 -2.73 -4.06
CA ALA A 103 8.53 -3.65 -4.09
C ALA A 103 8.31 -4.27 -2.71
N ALA A 104 7.06 -4.50 -2.34
CA ALA A 104 6.67 -5.08 -1.05
C ALA A 104 5.82 -6.33 -1.23
N LEU A 105 6.15 -7.39 -0.48
CA LEU A 105 5.27 -8.53 -0.27
C LEU A 105 4.56 -8.33 1.07
N TYR A 106 3.23 -8.36 1.06
CA TYR A 106 2.43 -8.04 2.23
C TYR A 106 1.25 -8.98 2.42
N PHE A 107 0.83 -9.12 3.66
CA PHE A 107 -0.48 -9.62 4.03
C PHE A 107 -1.45 -8.45 4.17
N PHE A 108 -2.70 -8.63 3.77
CA PHE A 108 -3.77 -7.67 4.00
C PHE A 108 -4.95 -8.32 4.70
N PHE A 109 -5.66 -7.53 5.49
CA PHE A 109 -6.95 -7.86 6.06
C PHE A 109 -7.87 -6.65 5.96
N GLY A 110 -9.09 -6.84 5.50
CA GLY A 110 -10.08 -5.79 5.43
C GLY A 110 -11.47 -6.26 5.78
N ALA A 111 -12.29 -5.33 6.25
CA ALA A 111 -13.65 -5.60 6.63
C ALA A 111 -14.55 -4.40 6.34
N PRO A 112 -15.85 -4.62 6.12
CA PRO A 112 -16.79 -3.53 5.96
C PRO A 112 -17.09 -2.86 7.31
N PHE A 113 -17.05 -1.53 7.35
CA PHE A 113 -17.80 -0.76 8.33
C PHE A 113 -19.31 -0.94 8.11
N ALA A 114 -19.75 -0.87 6.85
CA ALA A 114 -21.16 -0.98 6.50
C ALA A 114 -21.35 -1.56 5.09
N ARG A 115 -22.46 -2.30 4.89
CA ARG A 115 -22.88 -2.85 3.60
C ARG A 115 -24.32 -2.47 3.32
N LYS A 116 -24.60 -2.00 2.10
CA LYS A 116 -25.95 -1.68 1.64
C LYS A 116 -26.12 -2.04 0.17
N GLY A 117 -26.94 -3.06 -0.10
CA GLY A 117 -27.24 -3.53 -1.45
C GLY A 117 -25.97 -3.97 -2.19
N LYS A 118 -25.64 -3.25 -3.27
CA LYS A 118 -24.43 -3.50 -4.09
C LYS A 118 -23.24 -2.63 -3.68
N SER A 119 -23.25 -2.04 -2.50
CA SER A 119 -22.19 -1.15 -2.02
C SER A 119 -21.67 -1.52 -0.64
N SER A 120 -20.39 -1.24 -0.39
CA SER A 120 -19.70 -1.47 0.89
C SER A 120 -18.81 -0.27 1.20
N PHE A 121 -18.65 0.04 2.48
CA PHE A 121 -17.64 0.97 2.97
C PHE A 121 -16.71 0.18 3.89
N ASP A 122 -15.44 0.08 3.52
CA ASP A 122 -14.49 -0.89 4.07
C ASP A 122 -13.26 -0.18 4.65
N TYR A 123 -12.71 -0.76 5.71
CA TYR A 123 -11.34 -0.53 6.13
C TYR A 123 -10.47 -1.72 5.76
N GLU A 124 -9.19 -1.47 5.55
CA GLU A 124 -8.17 -2.47 5.28
C GLU A 124 -6.86 -2.04 5.94
N PHE A 125 -6.16 -3.00 6.52
CA PHE A 125 -4.80 -2.83 6.98
C PHE A 125 -3.92 -3.90 6.33
N SER A 126 -2.69 -3.52 6.05
CA SER A 126 -1.71 -4.38 5.42
C SER A 126 -0.37 -4.25 6.14
N PHE A 127 0.37 -5.35 6.21
CA PHE A 127 1.73 -5.34 6.74
C PHE A 127 2.60 -6.34 5.97
N GLY A 128 3.88 -6.04 5.84
CA GLY A 128 4.77 -6.82 5.01
C GLY A 128 6.22 -6.38 5.07
N LEU A 129 6.96 -6.84 4.07
CA LEU A 129 8.37 -6.50 3.88
C LEU A 129 8.56 -5.96 2.48
N SER A 130 9.29 -4.86 2.39
CA SER A 130 9.70 -4.23 1.15
C SER A 130 11.19 -4.42 0.90
N HIS A 131 11.57 -4.38 -0.37
CA HIS A 131 12.95 -4.53 -0.83
C HIS A 131 13.23 -3.60 -2.02
N ASN A 132 14.48 -3.60 -2.51
CA ASN A 132 14.95 -2.82 -3.67
C ASN A 132 14.94 -1.30 -3.46
N TRP A 133 15.04 -0.88 -2.21
CA TRP A 133 15.37 0.49 -1.87
C TRP A 133 16.85 0.74 -2.09
N LYS A 134 17.22 1.96 -2.51
CA LYS A 134 18.60 2.44 -2.48
C LYS A 134 18.81 3.17 -1.14
N PRO A 135 19.50 2.57 -0.16
CA PRO A 135 19.66 3.20 1.13
C PRO A 135 20.61 4.40 1.05
N TYR A 136 20.62 5.19 2.12
CA TYR A 136 21.67 6.15 2.43
C TYR A 136 23.05 5.50 2.34
N ASP A 137 23.97 6.15 1.62
CA ASP A 137 25.40 5.83 1.64
C ASP A 137 26.21 7.11 1.56
N VAL A 138 27.22 7.28 2.41
CA VAL A 138 28.00 8.53 2.50
C VAL A 138 28.74 8.85 1.19
N ALA A 139 29.15 7.84 0.43
CA ALA A 139 29.87 8.01 -0.82
C ALA A 139 28.92 8.03 -2.03
N ASP A 140 27.97 7.09 -2.09
CA ASP A 140 27.20 6.84 -3.31
C ASP A 140 25.80 7.50 -3.30
N ASN A 141 25.16 7.62 -2.13
CA ASN A 141 23.80 8.14 -1.97
C ASN A 141 23.64 8.99 -0.69
N PRO A 142 24.38 10.11 -0.56
CA PRO A 142 24.47 10.85 0.70
C PRO A 142 23.25 11.71 1.00
N PHE A 143 22.34 11.89 0.03
CA PHE A 143 21.13 12.69 0.24
C PHE A 143 19.95 11.86 0.75
N ASN A 144 19.88 10.56 0.44
CA ASN A 144 18.74 9.72 0.83
C ASN A 144 18.75 9.40 2.33
N VAL A 145 18.54 10.41 3.16
CA VAL A 145 18.34 10.27 4.60
C VAL A 145 17.00 9.60 4.93
N ALA A 146 16.15 9.36 3.93
CA ALA A 146 14.86 8.73 4.16
C ALA A 146 15.01 7.22 4.41
N ILE A 147 15.87 6.52 3.68
CA ILE A 147 15.89 5.05 3.74
C ILE A 147 17.25 4.55 4.19
N GLY A 148 17.31 3.85 5.33
CA GLY A 148 18.55 3.32 5.89
C GLY A 148 18.93 1.91 5.42
N SER A 149 18.01 1.21 4.74
CA SER A 149 18.21 -0.20 4.36
C SER A 149 17.60 -0.57 3.02
N TYR A 150 18.21 -1.55 2.35
CA TYR A 150 17.66 -2.17 1.14
C TYR A 150 16.31 -2.87 1.35
N ARG A 151 15.98 -3.17 2.62
CA ARG A 151 14.77 -3.87 3.04
C ARG A 151 14.13 -3.11 4.20
N ASN A 152 12.83 -2.86 4.13
CA ASN A 152 12.11 -2.07 5.13
C ASN A 152 10.77 -2.74 5.44
N ALA A 153 10.25 -2.55 6.65
CA ALA A 153 8.88 -2.90 6.98
C ALA A 153 7.92 -2.13 6.06
N TYR A 154 6.83 -2.78 5.67
CA TYR A 154 5.73 -2.17 4.93
C TYR A 154 4.50 -2.20 5.83
N ILE A 155 3.90 -1.04 6.05
CA ILE A 155 2.64 -0.89 6.81
C ILE A 155 1.71 -0.03 5.96
N ASP A 156 0.46 -0.44 5.84
CA ASP A 156 -0.51 0.25 5.02
C ASP A 156 -1.90 0.22 5.65
N GLY A 157 -2.63 1.31 5.51
CA GLY A 157 -3.99 1.49 5.97
C GLY A 157 -4.84 2.12 4.89
N LYS A 158 -6.05 1.61 4.68
CA LYS A 158 -6.96 2.06 3.64
C LYS A 158 -8.39 2.14 4.15
N ILE A 159 -9.09 3.18 3.72
CA ILE A 159 -10.54 3.32 3.84
C ILE A 159 -11.09 3.47 2.43
N LYS A 160 -12.01 2.61 2.03
CA LYS A 160 -12.52 2.57 0.64
C LYS A 160 -14.02 2.34 0.57
N TYR A 161 -14.64 2.97 -0.42
CA TYR A 161 -15.98 2.64 -0.88
C TYR A 161 -15.88 1.64 -2.03
N VAL A 162 -16.62 0.54 -1.94
CA VAL A 162 -16.68 -0.53 -2.93
C VAL A 162 -18.06 -0.59 -3.55
N ARG A 163 -18.13 -0.66 -4.89
CA ARG A 163 -19.34 -0.89 -5.67
C ARG A 163 -19.24 -2.21 -6.44
N TYR A 164 -20.16 -3.12 -6.18
CA TYR A 164 -20.27 -4.39 -6.89
C TYR A 164 -21.07 -4.22 -8.18
N LEU A 165 -20.41 -4.31 -9.33
CA LEU A 165 -21.03 -4.20 -10.65
C LEU A 165 -21.66 -5.53 -11.08
N SER A 166 -20.99 -6.64 -10.78
CA SER A 166 -21.47 -7.99 -11.08
C SER A 166 -21.07 -8.98 -9.98
N LYS A 167 -21.33 -10.27 -10.19
CA LYS A 167 -20.83 -11.33 -9.28
C LYS A 167 -19.30 -11.49 -9.31
N ARG A 168 -18.64 -10.89 -10.30
CA ARG A 168 -17.21 -11.03 -10.57
C ARG A 168 -16.46 -9.70 -10.59
N VAL A 169 -17.14 -8.57 -10.73
CA VAL A 169 -16.50 -7.26 -10.92
C VAL A 169 -16.97 -6.28 -9.87
N SER A 170 -16.02 -5.62 -9.25
CA SER A 170 -16.20 -4.51 -8.32
C SER A 170 -15.28 -3.35 -8.71
N LEU A 171 -15.71 -2.16 -8.35
CA LEU A 171 -14.86 -0.97 -8.39
C LEU A 171 -14.74 -0.44 -6.99
N ASP A 172 -13.57 0.05 -6.62
CA ASP A 172 -13.41 0.74 -5.36
C ASP A 172 -12.60 2.03 -5.50
N ALA A 173 -12.90 2.95 -4.61
CA ALA A 173 -12.19 4.21 -4.48
C ALA A 173 -12.08 4.53 -3.00
N GLY A 174 -10.93 5.04 -2.58
CA GLY A 174 -10.66 5.23 -1.17
C GLY A 174 -9.43 6.10 -0.97
N VAL A 175 -9.12 6.30 0.31
CA VAL A 175 -7.87 6.91 0.77
C VAL A 175 -6.99 5.78 1.29
N ARG A 176 -5.74 5.78 0.87
CA ARG A 176 -4.68 4.90 1.34
C ARG A 176 -3.67 5.73 2.13
N VAL A 177 -2.95 5.09 3.02
CA VAL A 177 -1.78 5.58 3.72
C VAL A 177 -0.80 4.42 3.81
N THR A 178 0.32 4.52 3.11
CA THR A 178 1.44 3.57 3.25
C THR A 178 2.52 4.17 4.14
N HIS A 179 3.34 3.34 4.79
CA HIS A 179 4.53 3.70 5.56
C HIS A 179 5.63 2.64 5.36
N PHE A 180 6.88 3.10 5.32
CA PHE A 180 8.08 2.27 5.19
C PHE A 180 9.10 2.63 6.28
N SER A 181 9.75 1.63 6.89
CA SER A 181 10.75 1.85 7.96
C SER A 181 11.79 0.74 8.07
#